data_AF-A0A2D6MER6-F1
#
_entry.id   AF-A0A2D6MER6-F1
#
_cell.length_a   1.000
_cell.length_b   1.000
_cell.length_c   1.000
_cell.angle_alpha   90.00
_cell.angle_beta   90.00
_cell.angle_gamma   90.00
#
_symmetry.space_group_name_H-M   'P 1'
#
loop_
_entity.id
_entity.type
_entity.pdbx_description
1 polymer ?
#
loop_
_entity_poly.entity_id
_entity_poly.type
_entity_poly.pdbx_seq_one_letter_code
_entity_poly.pdbx_strand_id
1 'polypeptide(L)' 'MEKSENKGKYGTVSLPLPLIDKVKEQIEGTGMHSVSAYVTFILRQILSEPQGEEVLGKDTEEKVKARLKSLGYL' A
#
# COMPACT_ATOMS: atom_id res chain seq x y z
N MET A 1 19.21 -8.20 30.94
CA MET A 1 19.14 -7.52 29.63
C MET A 1 18.34 -8.43 28.70
N GLU A 2 17.04 -8.26 28.62
CA GLU A 2 16.23 -8.84 27.53
C GLU A 2 15.18 -7.79 27.18
N LYS A 3 15.29 -7.29 25.95
CA LYS A 3 14.44 -6.26 25.39
C LYS A 3 13.04 -6.85 25.24
N SER A 4 12.10 -6.44 26.09
CA SER A 4 10.68 -6.68 25.87
C SER A 4 10.30 -6.01 24.54
N GLU A 5 10.08 -6.87 23.55
CA GLU A 5 9.73 -6.53 22.18
C GLU A 5 8.60 -5.49 22.14
N ASN A 6 8.71 -4.55 21.21
CA ASN A 6 7.69 -3.57 20.89
C ASN A 6 6.43 -4.33 20.42
N LYS A 7 5.55 -4.71 21.35
CA LYS A 7 4.23 -5.26 21.03
C LYS A 7 3.47 -4.15 20.31
N GLY A 8 3.49 -4.20 18.98
CA GLY A 8 2.73 -3.30 18.14
C GLY A 8 1.29 -3.22 18.63
N LYS A 9 0.74 -2.01 18.74
CA LYS A 9 -0.67 -1.83 19.07
C LYS A 9 -1.50 -2.37 17.91
N TYR A 10 -2.36 -3.35 18.17
CA TYR A 10 -3.27 -3.91 17.18
C TYR A 10 -4.68 -3.33 17.36
N GLY A 11 -5.39 -3.10 16.26
CA GLY A 11 -6.80 -2.76 16.25
C GLY A 11 -7.66 -3.92 15.75
N THR A 12 -8.92 -3.98 16.17
CA THR A 12 -9.90 -4.95 15.67
C THR A 12 -10.79 -4.26 14.65
N VAL A 13 -11.00 -4.89 13.49
CA VAL A 13 -11.90 -4.39 12.44
C VAL A 13 -12.95 -5.46 12.17
N SER A 14 -14.21 -5.04 12.14
CA SER A 14 -15.31 -5.93 11.76
C SER A 14 -15.39 -6.04 10.24
N LEU A 15 -15.30 -7.26 9.73
CA LEU A 15 -15.47 -7.57 8.30
C LEU A 15 -16.65 -8.53 8.14
N PRO A 16 -17.43 -8.42 7.07
CA PRO A 16 -18.42 -9.43 6.71
C PRO A 16 -17.80 -10.84 6.66
N LEU A 17 -18.47 -11.81 7.30
CA LEU A 17 -18.09 -13.22 7.25
C LEU A 17 -17.75 -13.73 5.83
N PRO A 18 -18.56 -13.46 4.78
CA PRO A 18 -18.24 -13.96 3.44
C PRO A 18 -16.93 -13.40 2.85
N LEU A 19 -16.48 -12.23 3.30
CA LEU A 19 -15.17 -11.71 2.88
C LEU A 19 -14.04 -12.42 3.63
N ILE A 20 -14.22 -12.73 4.91
CA ILE A 20 -13.25 -13.49 5.69
C ILE A 20 -13.07 -14.89 5.11
N ASP A 21 -14.15 -15.56 4.72
CA ASP A 21 -14.10 -16.91 4.16
C ASP A 21 -13.38 -16.92 2.80
N LYS A 22 -13.69 -15.98 1.90
CA LYS A 22 -12.95 -15.82 0.65
C LYS A 22 -11.46 -15.57 0.87
N VAL A 23 -11.11 -14.76 1.87
CA VAL A 23 -9.69 -14.50 2.19
C VAL A 23 -9.03 -15.77 2.73
N LYS A 24 -9.72 -16.56 3.56
CA LYS A 24 -9.21 -17.86 4.03
C LYS A 24 -8.93 -18.80 2.86
N GLU A 25 -9.87 -18.96 1.94
CA GLU A 25 -9.69 -19.80 0.76
C GLU A 25 -8.51 -19.32 -0.12
N GLN A 26 -8.32 -18.00 -0.23
CA GLN A 26 -7.21 -17.41 -0.98
C GLN A 26 -5.84 -17.63 -0.33
N ILE A 27 -5.78 -17.66 1.01
CA ILE A 27 -4.53 -17.89 1.73
C ILE A 27 -4.24 -19.37 1.99
N GLU A 28 -5.24 -20.25 1.87
CA GLU A 28 -5.08 -21.70 1.97
C GLU A 28 -4.15 -22.21 0.86
N GLY A 29 -2.96 -22.68 1.26
CA GLY A 29 -1.89 -23.09 0.34
C GLY A 29 -0.82 -22.01 0.10
N THR A 30 -1.08 -20.77 0.51
CA THR A 30 -0.01 -19.78 0.71
C THR A 30 0.61 -20.01 2.09
N GLY A 31 1.90 -19.74 2.26
CA GLY A 31 2.56 -19.86 3.58
C GLY A 31 2.06 -18.88 4.65
N MET A 32 0.95 -18.17 4.41
CA MET A 32 0.33 -17.24 5.35
C MET A 32 -0.79 -17.94 6.14
N HIS A 33 -0.57 -18.10 7.45
CA HIS A 33 -1.55 -18.74 8.34
C HIS A 33 -2.55 -17.77 8.99
N SER A 34 -2.50 -16.48 8.68
CA SER A 34 -3.37 -15.48 9.31
C SER A 34 -4.01 -14.51 8.32
N VAL A 35 -5.34 -14.42 8.40
CA VAL A 35 -6.16 -13.41 7.71
C VAL A 35 -5.66 -11.99 8.05
N SER A 36 -5.27 -11.74 9.30
CA SER A 36 -4.76 -10.42 9.70
C SER A 36 -3.45 -10.06 9.00
N ALA A 37 -2.57 -11.03 8.76
CA ALA A 37 -1.30 -10.83 8.08
C ALA A 37 -1.54 -10.52 6.60
N TYR A 38 -2.44 -11.27 5.95
CA TYR A 38 -2.83 -11.02 4.56
C TYR A 38 -3.47 -9.64 4.37
N VAL A 39 -4.44 -9.28 5.21
CA VAL A 39 -5.09 -7.96 5.16
C VAL A 39 -4.06 -6.85 5.40
N THR A 40 -3.15 -7.03 6.36
CA THR A 40 -2.06 -6.06 6.62
C THR A 40 -1.13 -5.91 5.42
N PHE A 41 -0.78 -7.01 4.75
CA PHE A 41 0.07 -7.00 3.56
C PHE A 41 -0.60 -6.21 2.42
N ILE A 42 -1.86 -6.51 2.13
CA ILE A 42 -2.62 -5.83 1.07
C ILE A 42 -2.80 -4.34 1.40
N LEU A 43 -3.19 -4.00 2.63
CA LEU A 43 -3.31 -2.60 3.07
C LEU A 43 -1.96 -1.88 2.95
N ARG A 44 -0.86 -2.52 3.33
CA ARG A 44 0.47 -1.94 3.17
C ARG A 44 0.79 -1.73 1.70
N GLN A 45 0.47 -2.66 0.81
CA GLN A 45 0.73 -2.51 -0.61
C GLN A 45 -0.04 -1.31 -1.19
N ILE A 46 -1.35 -1.23 -0.93
CA ILE A 46 -2.22 -0.16 -1.41
C ILE A 46 -1.81 1.21 -0.83
N LEU A 47 -1.38 1.25 0.43
CA LEU A 47 -0.94 2.49 1.09
C LEU A 47 0.53 2.84 0.82
N SER A 48 1.37 1.88 0.45
CA SER A 48 2.79 2.08 0.13
C SER A 48 3.02 2.30 -1.36
N GLU A 49 2.05 1.97 -2.22
CA GLU A 49 1.92 2.68 -3.48
C GLU A 49 1.83 4.16 -3.11
N PRO A 50 2.88 4.97 -3.40
CA PRO A 50 2.81 6.38 -3.10
C PRO A 50 1.56 6.86 -3.82
N GLN A 51 0.68 7.52 -3.08
CA GLN A 51 -0.39 8.36 -3.62
C GLN A 51 0.15 9.10 -4.83
N GLY A 52 -0.07 8.53 -6.02
CA GLY A 52 0.57 8.96 -7.23
C GLY A 52 -0.18 10.11 -7.89
N GLU A 53 -1.20 10.68 -7.25
CA GLU A 53 -2.23 11.44 -7.98
C GLU A 53 -2.87 12.61 -7.23
N GLU A 54 -2.14 13.28 -6.32
CA GLU A 54 -2.50 14.69 -5.97
C GLU A 54 -1.44 15.73 -6.37
N VAL A 55 -0.28 15.33 -6.92
CA VAL A 55 0.79 16.31 -7.27
C VAL A 55 1.36 16.17 -8.69
N LEU A 56 0.96 15.15 -9.48
CA LEU A 56 1.54 14.89 -10.82
C LEU A 56 0.59 15.15 -12.00
N GLY A 57 -0.57 15.79 -11.78
CA GLY A 57 -1.56 15.99 -12.84
C GLY A 57 -1.47 17.30 -13.64
N LYS A 58 -0.75 18.33 -13.16
CA LYS A 58 -0.70 19.65 -13.84
C LYS A 58 0.66 20.33 -13.84
N ASP A 59 1.40 20.24 -12.74
CA ASP A 59 2.68 20.95 -12.57
C ASP A 59 3.85 20.31 -13.36
N THR A 60 3.74 19.03 -13.68
CA THR A 60 4.81 18.25 -14.32
C THR A 60 4.92 18.53 -15.81
N GLU A 61 3.80 18.76 -16.50
CA GLU A 61 3.81 19.03 -17.95
C GLU A 61 4.40 20.41 -18.28
N GLU A 62 4.11 21.42 -17.45
CA GLU A 62 4.72 22.76 -17.59
C GLU A 62 6.21 22.75 -17.29
N LYS A 63 6.65 22.03 -16.25
CA LYS A 63 8.08 21.89 -15.94
C LYS A 63 8.84 21.12 -17.00
N VAL A 64 8.24 20.09 -17.59
CA VAL A 64 8.85 19.34 -18.70
C VAL A 64 8.94 20.21 -19.96
N LYS A 65 7.88 20.97 -20.32
CA LYS A 65 7.92 21.92 -21.44
C LYS A 65 8.95 23.04 -21.22
N ALA A 66 9.05 23.59 -20.00
CA ALA A 66 10.04 24.60 -19.65
C ALA A 66 11.48 24.06 -19.74
N ARG A 67 11.70 22.81 -19.30
CA ARG A 67 13.00 22.16 -19.39
C ARG A 67 13.39 21.84 -20.83
N LEU A 68 12.43 21.38 -21.66
CA LEU A 68 12.66 21.12 -23.09
C LEU A 68 12.98 22.40 -23.88
N LYS A 69 12.29 23.51 -23.58
CA LYS A 69 12.62 24.84 -24.15
C LYS A 69 14.02 25.32 -23.73
N SER A 70 14.37 25.15 -22.46
CA SER A 70 15.69 25.54 -21.93
C SER A 70 16.84 24.72 -22.54
N LEU A 71 16.55 23.49 -22.95
CA LEU A 71 17.50 22.60 -23.61
C LEU A 71 17.46 22.69 -25.15
N GLY A 72 16.62 23.55 -25.73
CA GLY A 72 16.61 23.84 -27.17
C GLY A 72 15.99 22.78 -28.07
N TYR A 73 15.11 21.92 -27.53
CA TYR A 73 14.43 20.86 -28.29
C TYR A 73 13.08 21.31 -28.90
N LEU A 74 12.75 22.60 -28.83
CA LEU A 74 11.57 23.27 -29.39
C LEU A 74 11.97 24.60 -30.03
#